data_AF-A0A6L5XQY1-F1
#
_entry.id   AF-A0A6L5XQY1-F1
#
_cell.length_a   1.000
_cell.length_b   1.000
_cell.length_c   1.000
_cell.angle_alpha   90.00
_cell.angle_beta   90.00
_cell.angle_gamma   90.00
#
_symmetry.space_group_name_H-M   'P 1'
#
loop_
_entity.id
_entity.type
_entity.pdbx_description
1 polymer ?
#
loop_
_entity_poly.entity_id
_entity_poly.type
_entity_poly.pdbx_seq_one_letter_code
_entity_poly.pdbx_strand_id
1 'polypeptide(L)'
;MLAPYDGGLLFVATSDSEQTLDVERIAQALTELIEVSGIDGGAEGLGISDILFGDEAVAQAISQAIYAQRLSCQRAEGPVRYTQLGILKTVMPFAETPEMRSFSEAILSPIREHDSEHGSELESTLAAFIENDRRIERTAKQTSQHPNTIRYRLDKVTALTGLSYKCAPEMEQLSLAYAIERARSLQ
;
A
#
# COMPACT_ATOMS: atom_id res chain seq x y z
N MET A 1 22.65 10.76 10.90
CA MET A 1 23.54 10.21 9.85
C MET A 1 22.80 10.22 8.53
N LEU A 2 23.41 10.72 7.45
CA LEU A 2 22.84 10.66 6.09
C LEU A 2 23.79 9.82 5.22
N ALA A 3 23.27 8.83 4.50
CA ALA A 3 24.07 7.95 3.66
C ALA A 3 23.29 7.48 2.41
N PRO A 4 23.97 7.21 1.29
CA PRO A 4 23.36 6.49 0.17
C PRO A 4 22.91 5.09 0.59
N TYR A 5 21.71 4.67 0.18
CA TYR A 5 21.16 3.35 0.49
C TYR A 5 20.16 2.93 -0.59
N ASP A 6 20.32 1.74 -1.17
CA ASP A 6 19.41 1.12 -2.14
C ASP A 6 18.96 2.06 -3.29
N GLY A 7 19.92 2.80 -3.88
CA GLY A 7 19.65 3.76 -4.96
C GLY A 7 19.05 5.10 -4.51
N GLY A 8 18.80 5.29 -3.21
CA GLY A 8 18.32 6.53 -2.61
C GLY A 8 19.19 7.04 -1.45
N LEU A 9 18.57 7.80 -0.55
CA LEU A 9 19.21 8.36 0.65
C LEU A 9 18.50 7.84 1.91
N LEU A 10 19.28 7.46 2.91
CA LEU A 10 18.82 7.08 4.24
C LEU A 10 19.28 8.12 5.26
N PHE A 11 18.32 8.71 5.98
CA PHE A 11 18.58 9.58 7.12
C PHE A 11 18.22 8.86 8.43
N VAL A 12 19.21 8.67 9.30
CA VAL A 12 19.03 8.07 10.63
C VAL A 12 19.21 9.16 11.69
N ALA A 13 18.15 9.45 12.43
CA ALA A 13 18.19 10.25 13.64
C ALA A 13 18.12 9.33 14.87
N THR A 14 19.08 9.51 15.78
CA THR A 14 19.14 8.77 17.05
C THR A 14 19.15 9.75 18.20
N SER A 15 18.61 9.35 19.33
CA SER A 15 18.71 10.12 20.56
C SER A 15 18.62 9.21 21.77
N ASP A 16 19.12 9.69 22.91
CA ASP A 16 19.12 8.97 24.18
C ASP A 16 17.73 8.91 24.85
N SER A 17 16.70 9.59 24.29
CA SER A 17 15.31 9.50 24.78
C SER A 17 14.24 9.87 23.73
N GLU A 18 13.02 9.33 23.87
CA GLU A 18 11.86 9.57 22.97
C GLU A 18 11.53 11.06 22.76
N GLN A 19 11.56 11.87 23.83
CA GLN A 19 11.02 13.24 23.82
C GLN A 19 11.88 14.26 23.06
N THR A 20 13.01 13.82 22.52
CA THR A 20 14.00 14.73 21.93
C THR A 20 13.94 14.77 20.40
N LEU A 21 13.34 13.75 19.76
CA LEU A 21 13.22 13.70 18.31
C LEU A 21 11.88 14.25 17.85
N ASP A 22 11.91 15.48 17.35
CA ASP A 22 10.78 16.10 16.66
C ASP A 22 10.74 15.59 15.21
N VAL A 23 10.03 14.48 14.99
CA VAL A 23 9.93 13.82 13.68
C VAL A 23 9.34 14.75 12.63
N GLU A 24 8.35 15.57 12.99
CA GLU A 24 7.71 16.49 12.03
C GLU A 24 8.67 17.58 11.59
N ARG A 25 9.41 18.17 12.54
CA ARG A 25 10.43 19.16 12.21
C ARG A 25 11.56 18.58 11.36
N ILE A 26 11.99 17.35 11.66
CA ILE A 26 13.00 16.65 10.85
C ILE A 26 12.47 16.38 9.45
N ALA A 27 11.26 15.86 9.33
CA ALA A 27 10.62 15.57 8.05
C ALA A 27 10.49 16.84 7.20
N GLN A 28 10.04 17.95 7.79
CA GLN A 28 9.93 19.23 7.11
C GLN A 28 11.30 19.73 6.61
N ALA A 29 12.34 19.68 7.46
CA ALA A 29 13.68 20.10 7.06
C ALA A 29 14.25 19.22 5.92
N LEU A 30 13.95 17.92 5.93
CA LEU A 30 14.36 17.02 4.85
C LEU A 30 13.60 17.30 3.56
N THR A 31 12.28 17.54 3.62
CA THR A 31 11.48 17.93 2.46
C THR A 31 12.01 19.21 1.82
N GLU A 32 12.24 20.26 2.60
CA GLU A 32 12.81 21.52 2.12
C GLU A 32 14.19 21.32 1.46
N LEU A 33 15.03 20.46 2.04
CA LEU A 33 16.34 20.14 1.49
C LEU A 33 16.23 19.41 0.14
N ILE A 34 15.30 18.47 0.00
CA ILE A 34 15.08 17.70 -1.22
C ILE A 34 14.60 18.63 -2.35
N GLU A 35 13.66 19.52 -2.05
CA GLU A 35 13.14 20.52 -3.00
C GLU A 35 14.24 21.45 -3.51
N VAL A 36 15.09 21.96 -2.62
CA VAL A 36 16.21 22.87 -2.98
C VAL A 36 17.30 22.14 -3.77
N SER A 37 17.51 20.86 -3.51
CA SER A 37 18.58 20.07 -4.14
C SER A 37 18.24 19.63 -5.57
N GLY A 38 17.00 19.82 -6.03
CA GLY A 38 16.56 19.41 -7.37
C GLY A 38 16.61 17.90 -7.59
N ILE A 39 16.45 17.11 -6.51
CA ILE A 39 16.31 15.66 -6.61
C ILE A 39 14.94 15.38 -7.23
N ASP A 40 14.92 14.66 -8.36
CA ASP A 40 13.69 14.24 -9.02
C ASP A 40 12.78 13.46 -8.03
N GLY A 41 11.51 13.84 -7.95
CA GLY A 41 10.51 13.25 -7.06
C GLY A 41 10.09 14.11 -5.86
N GLY A 42 10.88 15.12 -5.45
CA GLY A 42 10.47 15.99 -4.33
C GLY A 42 10.17 15.22 -3.04
N ALA A 43 9.16 15.66 -2.27
CA ALA A 43 8.71 14.94 -1.06
C ALA A 43 8.09 13.56 -1.38
N GLU A 44 7.71 13.31 -2.63
CA GLU A 44 7.12 12.06 -3.12
C GLU A 44 8.25 11.02 -3.21
N GLY A 45 8.30 10.13 -2.23
CA GLY A 45 9.42 9.22 -2.01
C GLY A 45 10.13 9.41 -0.68
N LEU A 46 9.64 10.28 0.21
CA LEU A 46 10.11 10.33 1.60
C LEU A 46 9.26 9.40 2.48
N GLY A 47 9.88 8.29 2.92
CA GLY A 47 9.31 7.35 3.88
C GLY A 47 9.90 7.49 5.28
N ILE A 48 9.05 7.47 6.29
CA ILE A 48 9.44 7.73 7.69
C ILE A 48 9.01 6.53 8.56
N SER A 49 9.94 5.96 9.31
CA SER A 49 9.65 4.90 10.29
C SER A 49 8.96 5.42 11.55
N ASP A 50 8.54 4.50 12.42
CA ASP A 50 8.28 4.85 13.81
C ASP A 50 9.60 5.12 14.55
N ILE A 51 9.50 5.71 15.75
CA ILE A 51 10.61 5.79 16.70
C ILE A 51 10.72 4.42 17.36
N LEU A 52 11.86 3.75 17.18
CA LEU A 52 12.08 2.38 17.65
C LEU A 52 13.22 2.30 18.66
N PHE A 53 13.13 1.32 19.55
CA PHE A 53 14.08 1.07 20.64
C PHE A 53 14.51 -0.39 20.66
N GLY A 54 15.72 -0.63 21.16
CA GLY A 54 16.31 -1.97 21.27
C GLY A 54 17.27 -2.31 20.13
N ASP A 55 17.83 -3.50 20.21
CA ASP A 55 19.00 -3.91 19.41
C ASP A 55 18.71 -4.01 17.90
N GLU A 56 17.46 -4.28 17.53
CA GLU A 56 17.00 -4.39 16.14
C GLU A 56 16.38 -3.09 15.59
N ALA A 57 16.33 -2.03 16.40
CA ALA A 57 15.60 -0.80 16.07
C ALA A 57 16.03 -0.19 14.73
N VAL A 58 17.34 -0.19 14.44
CA VAL A 58 17.87 0.37 13.19
C VAL A 58 17.41 -0.45 11.98
N ALA A 59 17.53 -1.78 12.04
CA ALA A 59 17.13 -2.64 10.93
C ALA A 59 15.61 -2.54 10.68
N GLN A 60 14.81 -2.58 11.74
CA GLN A 60 13.36 -2.41 11.64
C GLN A 60 12.97 -1.03 11.13
N ALA A 61 13.62 0.05 11.60
CA ALA A 61 13.35 1.41 11.14
C ALA A 61 13.64 1.56 9.65
N ILE A 62 14.74 0.98 9.16
CA ILE A 62 15.07 0.98 7.73
C ILE A 62 13.97 0.28 6.93
N SER A 63 13.54 -0.92 7.33
CA SER A 63 12.45 -1.63 6.64
C SER A 63 11.14 -0.83 6.65
N GLN A 64 10.78 -0.24 7.79
CA GLN A 64 9.58 0.60 7.91
C GLN A 64 9.63 1.84 7.02
N ALA A 65 10.77 2.54 7.00
CA ALA A 65 10.99 3.72 6.16
C ALA A 65 10.91 3.36 4.67
N ILE A 66 11.50 2.23 4.26
CA ILE A 66 11.42 1.74 2.87
C ILE A 66 9.97 1.40 2.48
N TYR A 67 9.22 0.72 3.35
CA TYR A 67 7.81 0.42 3.07
C TYR A 67 6.97 1.68 2.94
N ALA A 68 7.20 2.67 3.79
CA ALA A 68 6.52 3.96 3.70
C ALA A 68 6.93 4.74 2.44
N GLN A 69 8.20 4.69 2.06
CA GLN A 69 8.72 5.31 0.86
C GLN A 69 8.09 4.72 -0.40
N ARG A 70 7.98 3.39 -0.49
CA ARG A 70 7.33 2.70 -1.62
C ARG A 70 5.88 3.15 -1.79
N LEU A 71 5.14 3.26 -0.68
CA LEU A 71 3.77 3.78 -0.71
C LEU A 71 3.72 5.26 -1.11
N SER A 72 4.68 6.06 -0.67
CA SER A 72 4.82 7.47 -1.07
C SER A 72 5.02 7.62 -2.58
N CYS A 73 5.93 6.84 -3.16
CA CYS A 73 6.16 6.83 -4.61
C CYS A 73 4.93 6.36 -5.40
N GLN A 74 4.24 5.31 -4.94
CA GLN A 74 3.02 4.83 -5.62
C GLN A 74 1.91 5.88 -5.65
N ARG A 75 1.79 6.68 -4.60
CA ARG A 75 0.76 7.72 -4.52
C ARG A 75 1.14 9.02 -5.21
N ALA A 76 2.43 9.21 -5.55
CA ALA A 76 2.96 10.52 -5.91
C ALA A 76 2.57 11.57 -4.85
N GLU A 77 2.70 11.18 -3.57
CA GLU A 77 2.39 12.01 -2.41
C GLU A 77 3.38 11.70 -1.30
N GLY A 78 3.81 12.70 -0.53
CA GLY A 78 4.68 12.49 0.62
C GLY A 78 4.95 13.76 1.43
N PRO A 79 5.63 13.63 2.58
CA PRO A 79 6.16 12.40 3.15
C PRO A 79 5.08 11.42 3.64
N VAL A 80 5.40 10.12 3.68
CA VAL A 80 4.55 9.08 4.25
C VAL A 80 5.21 8.47 5.48
N ARG A 81 4.47 8.39 6.58
CA ARG A 81 4.85 7.72 7.82
C ARG A 81 4.42 6.26 7.79
N TYR A 82 5.20 5.40 8.44
CA TYR A 82 4.91 3.97 8.58
C TYR A 82 3.53 3.70 9.23
N THR A 83 3.10 4.58 10.15
CA THR A 83 1.75 4.52 10.74
C THR A 83 0.61 4.68 9.73
N GLN A 84 0.84 5.32 8.58
CA GLN A 84 -0.17 5.59 7.55
C GLN A 84 -0.38 4.42 6.58
N LEU A 85 0.42 3.36 6.64
CA LEU A 85 0.31 2.20 5.75
C LEU A 85 -0.94 1.35 6.01
N GLY A 86 -1.57 1.50 7.18
CA GLY A 86 -2.72 0.69 7.57
C GLY A 86 -2.37 -0.80 7.58
N ILE A 87 -3.17 -1.63 6.90
CA ILE A 87 -2.97 -3.08 6.84
C ILE A 87 -1.69 -3.49 6.08
N LEU A 88 -1.21 -2.67 5.14
CA LEU A 88 -0.02 -2.99 4.34
C LEU A 88 1.21 -3.19 5.23
N LYS A 89 1.29 -2.47 6.35
CA LYS A 89 2.38 -2.62 7.32
C LYS A 89 2.54 -4.05 7.84
N THR A 90 1.42 -4.79 7.93
CA THR A 90 1.35 -6.18 8.39
C THR A 90 1.62 -7.16 7.25
N VAL A 91 1.17 -6.83 6.03
CA VAL A 91 1.24 -7.73 4.88
C VAL A 91 2.61 -7.69 4.20
N MET A 92 3.21 -6.50 4.04
CA MET A 92 4.45 -6.29 3.29
C MET A 92 5.63 -7.18 3.73
N PRO A 93 5.90 -7.42 5.02
CA PRO A 93 6.99 -8.30 5.44
C PRO A 93 6.88 -9.74 4.91
N PHE A 94 5.67 -10.18 4.59
CA PHE A 94 5.38 -11.56 4.19
C PHE A 94 4.85 -11.68 2.76
N ALA A 95 4.70 -10.57 2.04
CA ALA A 95 3.99 -10.53 0.75
C ALA A 95 4.60 -11.47 -0.31
N GLU A 96 5.91 -11.73 -0.24
CA GLU A 96 6.64 -12.61 -1.17
C GLU A 96 6.75 -14.06 -0.70
N THR A 97 6.26 -14.38 0.50
CA THR A 97 6.23 -15.77 0.97
C THR A 97 5.35 -16.63 0.04
N PRO A 98 5.72 -17.89 -0.23
CA PRO A 98 4.92 -18.78 -1.07
C PRO A 98 3.46 -18.89 -0.62
N GLU A 99 3.20 -18.86 0.69
CA GLU A 99 1.87 -18.94 1.28
C GLU A 99 1.02 -17.72 0.95
N MET A 100 1.56 -16.50 1.12
CA MET A 100 0.83 -15.27 0.79
C MET A 100 0.59 -15.15 -0.72
N ARG A 101 1.59 -15.49 -1.54
CA ARG A 101 1.46 -15.50 -2.99
C ARG A 101 0.38 -16.46 -3.45
N SER A 102 0.40 -17.71 -2.97
CA SER A 102 -0.59 -18.73 -3.32
C SER A 102 -2.00 -18.34 -2.88
N PHE A 103 -2.15 -17.73 -1.70
CA PHE A 103 -3.44 -17.24 -1.21
C PHE A 103 -4.02 -16.16 -2.13
N SER A 104 -3.22 -15.14 -2.48
CA SER A 104 -3.65 -14.07 -3.38
C SER A 104 -3.99 -14.60 -4.77
N GLU A 105 -3.11 -15.43 -5.33
CA GLU A 105 -3.25 -15.98 -6.68
C GLU A 105 -4.49 -16.89 -6.80
N ALA A 106 -4.79 -17.70 -5.79
CA ALA A 106 -5.98 -18.56 -5.78
C ALA A 106 -7.30 -17.75 -5.91
N ILE A 107 -7.31 -16.51 -5.43
CA ILE A 107 -8.48 -15.62 -5.46
C ILE A 107 -8.47 -14.73 -6.71
N LEU A 108 -7.33 -14.13 -7.06
CA LEU A 108 -7.26 -13.12 -8.12
C LEU A 108 -7.09 -13.71 -9.53
N SER A 109 -6.51 -14.91 -9.68
CA SER A 109 -6.26 -15.49 -11.00
C SER A 109 -7.54 -15.74 -11.81
N PRO A 110 -8.63 -16.30 -11.25
CA PRO A 110 -9.89 -16.46 -12.00
C PRO A 110 -10.49 -15.13 -12.47
N ILE A 111 -10.25 -14.05 -11.72
CA ILE A 111 -10.70 -12.69 -12.08
C ILE A 111 -9.87 -12.18 -13.27
N ARG A 112 -8.54 -12.32 -13.19
CA ARG A 112 -7.58 -11.89 -14.22
C ARG A 112 -7.75 -12.64 -15.54
N GLU A 113 -7.97 -13.94 -15.47
CA GLU A 113 -8.26 -14.79 -16.63
C GLU A 113 -9.53 -14.29 -17.34
N HIS A 114 -10.60 -14.06 -16.58
CA HIS A 114 -11.84 -13.52 -17.13
C HIS A 114 -11.65 -12.12 -17.74
N ASP A 115 -10.94 -11.22 -17.06
CA ASP A 115 -10.63 -9.88 -17.57
C ASP A 115 -9.83 -9.93 -18.88
N SER A 116 -8.83 -10.81 -18.96
CA SER A 116 -8.04 -11.01 -20.18
C SER A 116 -8.86 -11.60 -21.33
N GLU A 117 -9.78 -12.53 -21.06
CA GLU A 117 -10.60 -13.17 -22.08
C GLU A 117 -11.72 -12.27 -22.61
N HIS A 118 -12.31 -11.45 -21.74
CA HIS A 118 -13.53 -10.70 -22.06
C HIS A 118 -13.31 -9.19 -22.18
N GLY A 119 -12.09 -8.70 -21.92
CA GLY A 119 -11.79 -7.27 -21.86
C GLY A 119 -12.58 -6.57 -20.74
N SER A 120 -12.87 -7.29 -19.65
CA SER A 120 -13.55 -6.72 -18.49
C SER A 120 -12.58 -6.03 -17.52
N GLU A 121 -13.13 -5.39 -16.50
CA GLU A 121 -12.39 -4.60 -15.51
C GLU A 121 -12.83 -5.02 -14.10
N LEU A 122 -12.90 -6.34 -13.85
CA LEU A 122 -13.39 -6.89 -12.59
C LEU A 122 -12.40 -6.64 -11.46
N GLU A 123 -11.10 -6.88 -11.68
CA GLU A 123 -10.08 -6.68 -10.64
C GLU A 123 -9.97 -5.20 -10.24
N SER A 124 -9.93 -4.29 -11.22
CA SER A 124 -9.89 -2.85 -10.95
C SER A 124 -11.17 -2.34 -10.28
N THR A 125 -12.33 -2.92 -10.61
CA THR A 125 -13.59 -2.62 -9.92
C THR A 125 -13.56 -3.10 -8.45
N LEU A 126 -13.02 -4.29 -8.18
CA LEU A 126 -12.84 -4.80 -6.82
C LEU A 126 -11.90 -3.91 -6.01
N ALA A 127 -10.76 -3.53 -6.59
CA ALA A 127 -9.80 -2.61 -5.98
C ALA A 127 -10.46 -1.27 -5.59
N ALA A 128 -11.11 -0.61 -6.55
CA ALA A 128 -11.82 0.64 -6.30
C ALA A 128 -12.96 0.47 -5.28
N PHE A 129 -13.63 -0.69 -5.24
CA PHE A 129 -14.64 -0.97 -4.24
C PHE A 129 -14.05 -1.04 -2.82
N ILE A 130 -12.92 -1.70 -2.64
CA ILE A 130 -12.20 -1.78 -1.36
C ILE A 130 -11.73 -0.39 -0.92
N GLU A 131 -11.15 0.39 -1.84
CA GLU A 131 -10.64 1.75 -1.57
C GLU A 131 -11.75 2.75 -1.20
N ASN A 132 -12.98 2.53 -1.67
CA ASN A 132 -14.13 3.40 -1.39
C ASN A 132 -14.97 2.95 -0.21
N ASP A 133 -14.36 2.34 0.80
CA ASP A 133 -15.03 1.83 2.00
C ASP A 133 -16.16 0.83 1.67
N ARG A 134 -16.03 0.07 0.58
CA ARG A 134 -17.06 -0.88 0.11
C ARG A 134 -18.40 -0.21 -0.20
N ARG A 135 -18.38 1.05 -0.67
CA ARG A 135 -19.58 1.81 -1.08
C ARG A 135 -19.73 1.87 -2.59
N ILE A 136 -20.75 1.19 -3.11
CA ILE A 136 -21.06 1.09 -4.55
C ILE A 136 -21.16 2.47 -5.19
N GLU A 137 -21.84 3.42 -4.55
CA GLU A 137 -22.09 4.76 -5.10
C GLU A 137 -20.79 5.56 -5.23
N ARG A 138 -19.86 5.40 -4.28
CA ARG A 138 -18.56 6.06 -4.34
C ARG A 138 -17.66 5.44 -5.39
N THR A 139 -17.62 4.11 -5.46
CA THR A 139 -16.90 3.37 -6.51
C THR A 139 -17.38 3.76 -7.90
N ALA A 140 -18.70 3.77 -8.11
CA ALA A 140 -19.33 4.18 -9.36
C ALA A 140 -18.89 5.60 -9.79
N LYS A 141 -18.87 6.53 -8.83
CA LYS A 141 -18.42 7.91 -9.08
C LYS A 141 -16.93 7.98 -9.44
N GLN A 142 -16.06 7.29 -8.69
CA GLN A 142 -14.61 7.28 -8.97
C GLN A 142 -14.30 6.66 -10.34
N THR A 143 -14.97 5.56 -10.70
CA THR A 143 -14.70 4.85 -11.95
C THR A 143 -15.53 5.36 -13.13
N SER A 144 -16.32 6.43 -12.95
CA SER A 144 -17.26 6.96 -13.96
C SER A 144 -18.20 5.89 -14.55
N GLN A 145 -18.64 4.94 -13.73
CA GLN A 145 -19.56 3.87 -14.10
C GLN A 145 -20.92 4.06 -13.44
N HIS A 146 -21.96 3.42 -13.98
CA HIS A 146 -23.25 3.37 -13.30
C HIS A 146 -23.19 2.38 -12.10
N PRO A 147 -23.87 2.65 -10.96
CA PRO A 147 -23.91 1.74 -9.81
C PRO A 147 -24.33 0.29 -10.15
N ASN A 148 -25.18 0.10 -11.15
CA ASN A 148 -25.57 -1.24 -11.62
C ASN A 148 -24.41 -1.99 -12.28
N THR A 149 -23.53 -1.30 -13.01
CA THR A 149 -22.33 -1.90 -13.60
C THR A 149 -21.39 -2.38 -12.50
N ILE A 150 -21.22 -1.59 -11.44
CA ILE A 150 -20.41 -1.98 -10.27
C ILE A 150 -20.99 -3.25 -9.62
N ARG A 151 -22.30 -3.29 -9.36
CA ARG A 151 -22.96 -4.49 -8.82
C ARG A 151 -22.75 -5.71 -9.71
N TYR A 152 -22.99 -5.57 -11.01
CA TYR A 152 -22.80 -6.65 -11.98
C TYR A 152 -21.35 -7.19 -11.94
N ARG A 153 -20.35 -6.30 -11.95
CA ARG A 153 -18.94 -6.71 -11.89
C ARG A 153 -18.61 -7.41 -10.57
N LEU A 154 -19.09 -6.90 -9.43
CA LEU A 154 -18.87 -7.54 -8.12
C LEU A 154 -19.61 -8.88 -7.96
N ASP A 155 -20.82 -9.00 -8.50
CA ASP A 155 -21.55 -10.28 -8.56
C ASP A 155 -20.80 -11.28 -9.47
N LYS A 156 -20.15 -10.80 -10.55
CA LYS A 156 -19.30 -11.64 -11.40
C LYS A 156 -18.02 -12.09 -10.68
N VAL A 157 -17.36 -11.21 -9.91
CA VAL A 157 -16.26 -11.59 -9.01
C VAL A 157 -16.71 -12.67 -8.03
N THR A 158 -17.90 -12.54 -7.47
CA THR A 158 -18.48 -13.56 -6.56
C THR A 158 -18.66 -14.90 -7.28
N ALA A 159 -19.16 -14.89 -8.51
CA ALA A 159 -19.37 -16.12 -9.28
C ALA A 159 -18.05 -16.82 -9.67
N LEU A 160 -16.98 -16.06 -9.93
CA LEU A 160 -15.68 -16.61 -10.31
C LEU A 160 -14.87 -17.14 -9.13
N THR A 161 -14.93 -16.45 -7.99
CA THR A 161 -14.12 -16.77 -6.79
C THR A 161 -14.85 -17.62 -5.77
N GLY A 162 -16.19 -17.65 -5.82
CA GLY A 162 -17.02 -18.19 -4.75
C GLY A 162 -17.11 -17.28 -3.50
N LEU A 163 -16.50 -16.09 -3.53
CA LEU A 163 -16.45 -15.15 -2.40
C LEU A 163 -17.38 -13.96 -2.64
N SER A 164 -18.41 -13.81 -1.82
CA SER A 164 -19.37 -12.71 -1.91
C SER A 164 -18.87 -11.45 -1.22
N TYR A 165 -18.86 -10.35 -1.98
CA TYR A 165 -18.61 -9.01 -1.44
C TYR A 165 -19.67 -8.52 -0.43
N LYS A 166 -20.81 -9.22 -0.33
CA LYS A 166 -21.90 -8.94 0.60
C LYS A 166 -21.72 -9.68 1.94
N CYS A 167 -20.85 -10.68 2.00
CA CYS A 167 -20.56 -11.50 3.18
C CYS A 167 -19.24 -11.02 3.80
N ALA A 168 -19.26 -10.64 5.08
CA ALA A 168 -18.08 -10.01 5.70
C ALA A 168 -16.81 -10.91 5.70
N PRO A 169 -16.86 -12.19 6.12
CA PRO A 169 -15.68 -13.07 6.07
C PRO A 169 -15.13 -13.31 4.66
N GLU A 170 -15.99 -13.36 3.65
CA GLU A 170 -15.58 -13.56 2.25
C GLU A 170 -14.98 -12.28 1.67
N MET A 171 -15.56 -11.13 1.99
CA MET A 171 -15.02 -9.82 1.64
C MET A 171 -13.67 -9.55 2.31
N GLU A 172 -13.43 -10.05 3.53
CA GLU A 172 -12.13 -9.99 4.20
C GLU A 172 -11.06 -10.76 3.43
N GLN A 173 -11.39 -11.94 2.91
CA GLN A 173 -10.48 -12.71 2.04
C GLN A 173 -10.17 -11.97 0.74
N LEU A 174 -11.18 -11.41 0.06
CA LEU A 174 -10.99 -10.57 -1.12
C LEU A 174 -10.09 -9.35 -0.83
N SER A 175 -10.30 -8.71 0.32
CA SER A 175 -9.53 -7.55 0.75
C SER A 175 -8.07 -7.91 1.06
N LEU A 176 -7.83 -9.07 1.69
CA LEU A 176 -6.49 -9.56 1.98
C LEU A 176 -5.74 -9.96 0.71
N ALA A 177 -6.39 -10.66 -0.22
CA ALA A 177 -5.81 -11.01 -1.51
C ALA A 177 -5.35 -9.74 -2.26
N TYR A 178 -6.23 -8.74 -2.34
CA TYR A 178 -5.88 -7.45 -2.92
C TYR A 178 -4.74 -6.74 -2.17
N ALA A 179 -4.75 -6.76 -0.82
CA ALA A 179 -3.68 -6.16 -0.02
C ALA A 179 -2.31 -6.85 -0.23
N ILE A 180 -2.30 -8.17 -0.39
CA ILE A 180 -1.08 -8.94 -0.72
C ILE A 180 -0.57 -8.53 -2.11
N GLU A 181 -1.44 -8.53 -3.13
CA GLU A 181 -1.04 -8.09 -4.48
C GLU A 181 -0.48 -6.66 -4.46
N ARG A 182 -1.18 -5.75 -3.78
CA ARG A 182 -0.73 -4.37 -3.65
C ARG A 182 0.60 -4.25 -2.90
N ALA A 183 0.84 -5.09 -1.89
CA ALA A 183 2.11 -5.13 -1.20
C ALA A 183 3.24 -5.65 -2.10
N ARG A 184 2.96 -6.63 -2.98
CA ARG A 184 3.92 -7.17 -3.96
C ARG A 184 4.26 -6.17 -5.06
N SER A 185 3.29 -5.39 -5.54
CA SER A 185 3.55 -4.35 -6.56
C SER A 185 4.35 -3.15 -6.04
N LEU A 186 4.50 -3.05 -4.72
CA LEU A 186 5.33 -2.05 -4.05
C LEU A 186 6.77 -2.52 -3.80
N GLN A 187 7.16 -3.74 -4.20
CA GLN A 187 8.47 -4.31 -3.88
C GLN A 187 9.58 -4.06 -4.87
#